data_AF-A0A2E7S9S2-F1
#
_entry.id   AF-A0A2E7S9S2-F1
#
_cell.length_a   1.000
_cell.length_b   1.000
_cell.length_c   1.000
_cell.angle_alpha   90.00
_cell.angle_beta   90.00
_cell.angle_gamma   90.00
#
_symmetry.space_group_name_H-M   'P 1'
#
loop_
_entity.id
_entity.type
_entity.pdbx_description
1 polymer ?
#
loop_
_entity_poly.entity_id
_entity_poly.type
_entity_poly.pdbx_seq_one_letter_code
_entity_poly.pdbx_strand_id
1 'polypeptide(L)' 'DPRVTYWEPTKWVASLRHNKTDDNTLLLKIDMGSGHSGSSGRFKRLTDVALEYAFLLFCFDQPSSQHDV' A
#
# COMPACT_ATOMS: atom_id res chain seq x y z
N ASP A 1 1.23 10.79 11.60
CA ASP A 1 -0.08 11.39 11.89
C ASP A 1 -0.39 11.22 13.39
N PRO A 2 -0.62 12.32 14.14
CA PRO A 2 -0.94 12.25 15.57
C PRO A 2 -2.39 11.79 15.86
N ARG A 3 -3.27 11.70 14.85
CA ARG A 3 -4.66 11.25 15.02
C ARG A 3 -4.78 9.74 14.84
N VAL A 4 -4.22 9.23 13.75
CA VAL A 4 -4.12 7.79 13.47
C VAL A 4 -2.66 7.46 13.34
N THR A 5 -2.21 6.56 14.18
CA THR A 5 -0.79 6.37 14.42
C THR A 5 -0.21 5.34 13.47
N TYR A 6 1.04 5.49 13.04
CA TYR A 6 1.61 4.63 11.98
C TYR A 6 1.71 3.14 12.37
N TRP A 7 1.70 2.82 13.67
CA TRP A 7 1.81 1.44 14.14
C TRP A 7 0.51 0.65 13.97
N GLU A 8 -0.65 1.30 13.95
CA GLU A 8 -1.95 0.63 13.73
C GLU A 8 -2.00 -0.04 12.34
N PRO A 9 -1.78 0.66 11.20
CA PRO A 9 -1.74 0.02 9.89
C PRO A 9 -0.56 -0.94 9.75
N THR A 10 0.56 -0.69 10.44
CA THR A 10 1.72 -1.61 10.42
C THR A 10 1.38 -2.97 11.04
N LYS A 11 0.72 -2.98 12.20
CA LYS A 11 0.28 -4.23 12.86
C LYS A 11 -0.74 -4.98 12.01
N TRP A 12 -1.68 -4.26 11.40
CA TRP A 12 -2.67 -4.88 10.53
C TRP A 12 -2.03 -5.53 9.30
N VAL A 13 -1.13 -4.83 8.61
CA VAL A 13 -0.40 -5.38 7.46
C VAL A 13 0.47 -6.56 7.85
N ALA A 14 1.10 -6.55 9.03
CA ALA A 14 1.83 -7.71 9.54
C ALA A 14 0.91 -8.93 9.72
N SER A 15 -0.29 -8.72 10.27
CA SER A 15 -1.31 -9.79 10.38
C SER A 15 -1.78 -10.29 9.02
N LEU A 16 -2.04 -9.39 8.06
CA LEU A 16 -2.41 -9.79 6.70
C LEU A 16 -1.33 -10.62 6.02
N ARG A 17 -0.06 -10.24 6.16
CA ARG A 17 1.08 -11.00 5.61
C ARG A 17 1.23 -12.36 6.27
N HIS A 18 0.99 -12.45 7.58
CA HIS A 18 1.06 -13.71 8.30
C HIS A 18 -0.04 -14.69 7.87
N ASN A 19 -1.27 -14.19 7.67
CA ASN A 19 -2.43 -15.00 7.31
C ASN A 19 -2.64 -15.14 5.79
N LYS A 20 -1.68 -14.69 4.97
CA LYS A 20 -1.79 -14.66 3.52
C LYS A 20 -1.71 -16.06 2.94
N THR A 21 -2.70 -16.45 2.15
CA THR A 21 -2.77 -17.77 1.48
C THR A 21 -2.61 -17.68 -0.04
N ASP A 22 -2.52 -16.48 -0.59
CA ASP A 22 -2.44 -16.22 -2.03
C ASP A 22 -1.13 -15.48 -2.38
N ASP A 23 -0.78 -15.46 -3.66
CA ASP A 23 0.44 -14.81 -4.16
C ASP A 23 0.25 -13.34 -4.56
N ASN A 24 -0.91 -12.73 -4.28
CA ASN A 24 -1.18 -11.35 -4.68
C ASN A 24 -0.23 -10.36 -3.99
N THR A 25 0.12 -9.26 -4.65
CA THR A 25 1.03 -8.28 -4.05
C THR A 25 0.36 -7.51 -2.90
N LEU A 26 1.01 -7.46 -1.73
CA LEU A 26 0.54 -6.71 -0.55
C LEU A 26 1.60 -5.70 -0.09
N LEU A 27 1.29 -4.42 -0.28
CA LEU A 27 2.19 -3.30 0.01
C LEU A 27 1.64 -2.38 1.10
N LEU A 28 2.54 -1.88 1.96
CA LEU A 28 2.26 -0.79 2.89
C LEU A 28 3.26 0.33 2.63
N LYS A 29 2.74 1.50 2.26
CA LYS A 29 3.51 2.73 2.10
C LYS A 29 3.21 3.65 3.29
N ILE A 30 4.24 4.04 4.01
CA ILE A 30 4.14 5.02 5.10
C ILE A 30 4.95 6.26 4.71
N ASP A 31 4.34 7.43 4.78
CA ASP A 31 5.05 8.70 4.70
C ASP A 31 5.32 9.24 6.10
N MET A 32 6.56 9.10 6.56
CA MET A 32 6.98 9.55 7.90
C MET A 32 7.06 11.07 8.03
N GLY A 33 7.04 11.81 6.91
CA GLY A 33 7.11 13.27 6.88
C GLY A 33 5.76 13.97 6.76
N SER A 34 4.66 13.22 6.64
CA SER A 34 3.33 13.75 6.35
C SER A 34 2.32 13.46 7.47
N GLY A 35 1.36 14.38 7.63
CA GLY A 35 0.27 14.27 8.61
C GLY A 35 -0.95 13.52 8.06
N HIS A 36 -2.09 13.64 8.75
CA HIS A 36 -3.35 12.96 8.40
C HIS A 36 -3.81 13.19 6.96
N SER A 37 -3.63 14.41 6.45
CA SER A 37 -4.10 14.81 5.12
C SER A 37 -3.05 14.63 4.02
N GLY A 38 -2.02 13.80 4.27
CA GLY A 38 -0.91 13.63 3.34
C GLY A 38 0.05 14.83 3.32
N SER A 39 0.95 14.83 2.34
CA SER A 39 1.96 15.88 2.21
C SER A 39 1.36 17.14 1.57
N SER A 40 1.66 18.32 2.09
CA SER A 40 1.14 19.60 1.60
C SER A 40 1.75 20.10 0.27
N GLY A 41 2.59 19.29 -0.38
CA GLY A 41 3.27 19.66 -1.62
C GLY A 41 2.41 19.51 -2.87
N ARG A 42 2.32 20.57 -3.71
CA ARG A 42 1.60 20.59 -4.99
C ARG A 42 1.92 19.40 -5.88
N PHE A 43 3.19 19.03 -5.98
CA PHE A 43 3.64 17.90 -6.81
C PHE A 43 3.57 16.56 -6.08
N LYS A 44 3.62 16.55 -4.75
CA LYS A 44 3.64 15.31 -3.98
C LYS A 44 2.33 14.54 -4.10
N ARG A 45 1.19 15.26 -4.18
CA ARG A 45 -0.10 14.65 -4.52
C ARG A 45 -0.07 13.92 -5.87
N LEU A 46 0.59 14.48 -6.89
CA LEU A 46 0.70 13.83 -8.20
C LEU A 46 1.57 12.57 -8.12
N THR A 47 2.65 12.61 -7.34
CA THR A 47 3.49 11.43 -7.10
C THR A 47 2.74 10.34 -6.34
N ASP A 48 1.94 10.70 -5.35
CA ASP A 48 1.14 9.75 -4.58
C ASP A 48 0.10 9.06 -5.48
N VAL A 49 -0.61 9.84 -6.30
CA VAL A 49 -1.57 9.32 -7.29
C VAL A 49 -0.86 8.45 -8.33
N ALA A 50 0.28 8.88 -8.87
CA ALA A 50 1.05 8.08 -9.84
C ALA A 50 1.50 6.73 -9.25
N LEU A 51 1.88 6.71 -7.97
CA LEU A 51 2.25 5.48 -7.28
C LEU A 51 1.06 4.54 -7.09
N GLU A 52 -0.12 5.07 -6.76
CA GLU A 52 -1.35 4.28 -6.66
C GLU A 52 -1.71 3.64 -8.01
N TYR A 53 -1.70 4.42 -9.10
CA TYR A 53 -1.94 3.88 -10.44
C TYR A 53 -0.88 2.86 -10.88
N ALA A 54 0.39 3.13 -10.60
CA ALA A 54 1.47 2.19 -10.90
C ALA A 54 1.29 0.87 -10.14
N PHE A 55 0.87 0.93 -8.87
CA PHE A 55 0.59 -0.26 -8.08
C PHE A 55 -0.61 -1.05 -8.63
N LEU A 56 -1.69 -0.37 -9.03
CA LEU A 56 -2.84 -1.02 -9.66
C LEU A 56 -2.45 -1.73 -10.96
N LEU A 57 -1.77 -1.02 -11.86
CA LEU A 57 -1.30 -1.59 -13.13
C LEU A 57 -0.36 -2.77 -12.88
N PHE A 58 0.56 -2.65 -11.93
CA PHE A 58 1.47 -3.73 -11.55
C PHE A 58 0.71 -4.99 -11.10
N CYS A 59 -0.32 -4.84 -10.26
CA CYS A 59 -1.13 -5.95 -9.79
C CYS A 59 -1.96 -6.60 -10.91
N PHE A 60 -2.46 -5.83 -11.88
CA PHE A 60 -3.23 -6.37 -13.01
C PHE A 60 -2.35 -7.02 -14.09
N ASP A 61 -1.10 -6.59 -14.21
CA ASP A 61 -0.13 -7.17 -15.16
C ASP A 61 0.55 -8.42 -14.61
N GLN A 62 0.33 -8.77 -13.33
CA GLN A 62 0.84 -10.04 -12.79
C GLN A 62 0.11 -11.21 -13.47
N PRO A 63 0.85 -12.21 -14.01
CA PRO A 63 0.23 -13.43 -14.46
C PRO A 63 -0.50 -14.06 -13.27
N SER A 64 -1.75 -14.46 -13.46
CA SER A 64 -2.49 -15.18 -12.43
C SER A 64 -1.70 -16.43 -12.05
N SER A 65 -1.21 -16.51 -10.81
CA SER A 65 -0.72 -17.77 -10.24
C SER A 65 -1.85 -18.77 -10.35
N GLN A 66 -1.76 -19.66 -11.32
CA GLN A 66 -2.70 -20.72 -11.58
C GLN A 66 -2.66 -21.66 -10.37
N HIS A 67 -3.58 -21.50 -9.43
CA HIS A 67 -3.93 -22.59 -8.53
C HIS A 67 -4.87 -23.53 -9.29
N ASP A 68 -4.30 -24.24 -10.28
CA ASP A 68 -4.93 -25.42 -10.85
C ASP A 68 -4.87 -26.53 -9.79
N VAL A 69 -6.02 -26.83 -9.19
CA VAL A 69 -6.30 -28.09 -8.52
C VAL A 69 -7.58 -28.66 -9.10
#